data_AF-A0A5S9M8H0-F1
#
_entry.id   AF-A0A5S9M8H0-F1
#
_cell.length_a   1.000
_cell.length_b   1.000
_cell.length_c   1.000
_cell.angle_alpha   90.00
_cell.angle_beta   90.00
_cell.angle_gamma   90.00
#
_symmetry.space_group_name_H-M   'P 1'
#
loop_
_entity.id
_entity.type
_entity.pdbx_description
1 polymer ?
#
loop_
_entity_poly.entity_id
_entity_poly.type
_entity_poly.pdbx_seq_one_letter_code
_entity_poly.pdbx_strand_id
1 'polypeptide(L)'
;MSLTPHGGVLINRVNEEYDLSTAAKEIELDAISFADLELIAIGGYSPIEGFLTKADYEAVVSSMRLASGVVWSLPITLPVTKEKAAEIHQGDIVRLSYNGTVYGVIEVEDQYTPDKEKEAVNVYKTDDRNHPGVKKLFERGDTYIGGKITLTKRSEKPFPQFTYEPEETRRHFKDNGWKKPLLVSNEKPCSSCS
;
A
#
# COMPACT_ATOMS: atom_id res chain seq x y z
N MET A 1 -11.05 -6.18 24.98
CA MET A 1 -10.75 -7.05 23.83
C MET A 1 -10.40 -6.13 22.68
N SER A 2 -9.14 -6.13 22.26
CA SER A 2 -8.71 -5.41 21.05
C SER A 2 -9.30 -6.14 19.85
N LEU A 3 -9.90 -5.42 18.89
CA LEU A 3 -10.38 -6.00 17.64
C LEU A 3 -9.23 -6.77 16.99
N THR A 4 -9.43 -8.01 16.55
CA THR A 4 -8.35 -8.74 15.86
C THR A 4 -7.99 -8.00 14.56
N PRO A 5 -6.70 -7.81 14.24
CA PRO A 5 -6.29 -7.29 12.93
C PRO A 5 -6.85 -8.16 11.80
N HIS A 6 -7.05 -7.56 10.63
CA HIS A 6 -7.46 -8.32 9.45
C HIS A 6 -6.37 -9.34 9.09
N GLY A 7 -6.75 -10.58 8.80
CA GLY A 7 -5.81 -11.69 8.62
C GLY A 7 -5.14 -12.19 9.92
N GLY A 8 -5.49 -11.65 11.09
CA GLY A 8 -5.03 -12.14 12.40
C GLY A 8 -3.72 -11.53 12.92
N VAL A 9 -2.93 -10.90 12.05
CA VAL A 9 -1.61 -10.33 12.39
C VAL A 9 -1.58 -8.85 12.04
N LEU A 10 -1.09 -8.01 12.95
CA LEU A 10 -0.80 -6.61 12.66
C LEU A 10 0.62 -6.52 12.11
N ILE A 11 0.75 -6.09 10.87
CA ILE A 11 2.05 -5.91 10.23
C ILE A 11 2.72 -4.64 10.77
N ASN A 12 4.03 -4.72 11.01
CA ASN A 12 4.88 -3.57 11.26
C ASN A 12 6.18 -3.76 10.47
N ARG A 13 6.37 -2.94 9.44
CA ARG A 13 7.54 -2.97 8.56
C ARG A 13 8.34 -1.67 8.67
N VAL A 14 8.30 -1.01 9.82
CA VAL A 14 9.12 0.17 10.08
C VAL A 14 10.45 -0.25 10.69
N ASN A 15 11.55 0.16 10.04
CA ASN A 15 12.90 0.03 10.56
C ASN A 15 13.73 1.24 10.11
N GLU A 16 13.81 2.27 10.97
CA GLU A 16 14.54 3.51 10.69
C GLU A 16 16.07 3.33 10.74
N GLU A 17 16.56 2.23 11.29
CA GLU A 17 17.98 1.87 11.35
C GLU A 17 18.44 1.01 10.17
N TYR A 18 17.57 0.79 9.18
CA TYR A 18 17.87 -0.06 8.04
C TYR A 18 19.05 0.49 7.22
N ASP A 19 20.03 -0.37 6.94
CA ASP A 19 21.21 0.00 6.17
C ASP A 19 20.89 0.07 4.66
N LEU A 20 20.83 1.30 4.15
CA LEU A 20 20.59 1.60 2.74
C LEU A 20 21.84 1.43 1.85
N SER A 21 23.03 1.18 2.42
CA SER A 21 24.28 1.13 1.66
C SER A 21 24.31 0.03 0.59
N THR A 22 23.55 -1.04 0.82
CA THR A 22 23.44 -2.20 -0.07
C THR A 22 22.47 -1.98 -1.23
N ALA A 23 21.59 -0.97 -1.14
CA ALA A 23 20.55 -0.71 -2.14
C ALA A 23 21.06 0.27 -3.20
N ALA A 24 21.66 -0.26 -4.27
CA ALA A 24 22.23 0.57 -5.34
C ALA A 24 21.15 1.24 -6.22
N LYS A 25 20.00 0.59 -6.39
CA LYS A 25 18.91 1.01 -7.30
C LYS A 25 17.86 1.85 -6.57
N GLU A 26 17.09 2.63 -7.32
CA GLU A 26 16.07 3.52 -6.78
C GLU A 26 14.87 3.66 -7.72
N ILE A 27 13.68 3.68 -7.11
CA ILE A 27 12.39 3.96 -7.74
C ILE A 27 11.82 5.22 -7.08
N GLU A 28 11.56 6.24 -7.90
CA GLU A 28 10.76 7.39 -7.48
C GLU A 28 9.27 7.00 -7.49
N LEU A 29 8.63 7.14 -6.33
CA LEU A 29 7.24 6.85 -6.12
C LEU A 29 6.35 7.99 -6.61
N ASP A 30 5.17 7.63 -7.12
CA ASP A 30 4.07 8.59 -7.21
C ASP A 30 3.39 8.75 -5.83
N ALA A 31 2.50 9.75 -5.71
CA ALA A 31 1.81 10.03 -4.46
C ALA A 31 0.94 8.85 -3.95
N ILE A 32 0.44 7.99 -4.85
CA ILE A 32 -0.38 6.84 -4.49
C ILE A 32 0.51 5.74 -3.92
N SER A 33 1.58 5.37 -4.63
CA SER A 33 2.55 4.37 -4.14
C SER A 33 3.20 4.81 -2.84
N PHE A 34 3.44 6.11 -2.65
CA PHE A 34 3.97 6.64 -1.40
C PHE A 34 2.99 6.47 -0.23
N ALA A 35 1.71 6.82 -0.43
CA ALA A 35 0.69 6.61 0.58
C ALA A 35 0.50 5.11 0.91
N ASP A 36 0.53 4.25 -0.11
CA ASP A 36 0.45 2.80 0.05
C ASP A 36 1.64 2.24 0.83
N LEU A 37 2.87 2.71 0.55
CA LEU A 37 4.07 2.34 1.31
C LEU A 37 3.88 2.62 2.82
N GLU A 38 3.38 3.80 3.18
CA GLU A 38 3.15 4.17 4.58
C GLU A 38 2.08 3.27 5.23
N LEU A 39 0.97 3.03 4.54
CA LEU A 39 -0.15 2.22 5.05
C LEU A 39 0.21 0.75 5.21
N ILE A 40 1.02 0.20 4.30
CA ILE A 40 1.59 -1.15 4.44
C ILE A 40 2.50 -1.18 5.67
N ALA A 41 3.41 -0.21 5.78
CA ALA A 41 4.44 -0.22 6.81
C ALA A 41 3.90 -0.18 8.25
N ILE A 42 2.88 0.64 8.49
CA ILE A 42 2.24 0.78 9.82
C ILE A 42 1.15 -0.27 10.08
N GLY A 43 0.95 -1.21 9.15
CA GLY A 43 -0.04 -2.28 9.28
C GLY A 43 -1.48 -1.88 8.99
N GLY A 44 -1.71 -0.72 8.39
CA GLY A 44 -3.04 -0.29 7.91
C GLY A 44 -3.61 -1.25 6.87
N TYR A 45 -2.75 -1.89 6.08
CA TYR A 45 -3.13 -2.91 5.09
C TYR A 45 -2.86 -4.36 5.52
N SER A 46 -2.75 -4.63 6.83
CA SER A 46 -2.57 -6.00 7.31
C SER A 46 -3.60 -6.96 6.68
N PRO A 47 -3.19 -8.14 6.20
CA PRO A 47 -1.90 -8.81 6.42
C PRO A 47 -0.81 -8.51 5.37
N ILE A 48 -0.99 -7.50 4.50
CA ILE A 48 -0.05 -7.21 3.41
C ILE A 48 1.28 -6.67 3.98
N GLU A 49 2.40 -7.25 3.52
CA GLU A 49 3.77 -6.90 3.96
C GLU A 49 4.56 -6.07 2.93
N GLY A 50 3.97 -5.81 1.76
CA GLY A 50 4.61 -5.14 0.64
C GLY A 50 3.70 -4.95 -0.55
N PHE A 51 4.24 -4.48 -1.67
CA PHE A 51 3.47 -4.38 -2.90
C PHE A 51 3.18 -5.78 -3.46
N LEU A 52 1.98 -5.98 -3.99
CA LEU A 52 1.49 -7.31 -4.34
C LEU A 52 2.37 -7.98 -5.40
N THR A 53 2.76 -9.21 -5.10
CA THR A 53 3.33 -10.17 -6.05
C THR A 53 2.34 -10.46 -7.18
N LYS A 54 2.80 -11.11 -8.25
CA LYS A 54 1.91 -11.45 -9.37
C LYS A 54 0.76 -12.35 -8.90
N ALA A 55 1.08 -13.32 -8.05
CA ALA A 55 0.11 -14.28 -7.53
C ALA A 55 -0.99 -13.59 -6.71
N ASP A 56 -0.61 -12.69 -5.79
CA ASP A 56 -1.58 -11.95 -4.99
C ASP A 56 -2.41 -10.97 -5.84
N TYR A 57 -1.77 -10.29 -6.80
CA TYR A 57 -2.45 -9.40 -7.72
C TYR A 57 -3.53 -10.13 -8.53
N GLU A 58 -3.18 -11.24 -9.19
CA GLU A 58 -4.13 -12.01 -10.00
C GLU A 58 -5.27 -12.58 -9.16
N ALA A 59 -4.97 -13.04 -7.93
CA ALA A 59 -5.98 -13.51 -6.98
C ALA A 59 -6.95 -12.39 -6.57
N VAL A 60 -6.44 -11.19 -6.27
CA VAL A 60 -7.25 -10.04 -5.88
C VAL A 60 -8.14 -9.60 -7.03
N VAL A 61 -7.59 -9.44 -8.23
CA VAL A 61 -8.34 -9.01 -9.42
C VAL A 61 -9.39 -10.05 -9.85
N SER A 62 -9.17 -11.34 -9.63
CA SER A 62 -10.12 -12.39 -10.03
C SER A 62 -11.17 -12.72 -8.96
N SER A 63 -10.80 -12.67 -7.68
CA SER A 63 -11.58 -13.27 -6.60
C SER A 63 -11.75 -12.40 -5.36
N MET A 64 -11.20 -11.18 -5.37
CA MET A 64 -11.18 -10.27 -4.22
C MET A 64 -10.57 -10.91 -2.96
N ARG A 65 -9.52 -11.71 -3.16
CA ARG A 65 -8.75 -12.37 -2.12
C ARG A 65 -7.28 -12.36 -2.46
N LEU A 66 -6.43 -12.26 -1.45
CA LEU A 66 -5.00 -12.56 -1.57
C LEU A 66 -4.81 -14.05 -1.90
N ALA A 67 -3.63 -14.44 -2.37
CA ALA A 67 -3.30 -15.83 -2.64
C ALA A 67 -3.41 -16.71 -1.37
N SER A 68 -3.24 -16.12 -0.19
CA SER A 68 -3.49 -16.74 1.12
C SER A 68 -4.97 -17.05 1.40
N GLY A 69 -5.90 -16.56 0.58
CA GLY A 69 -7.36 -16.69 0.75
C GLY A 69 -8.01 -15.59 1.59
N VAL A 70 -7.22 -14.71 2.21
CA VAL A 70 -7.73 -13.56 2.97
C VAL A 70 -8.44 -12.58 2.04
N VAL A 71 -9.64 -12.13 2.42
CA VAL A 71 -10.44 -11.18 1.62
C VAL A 71 -9.68 -9.87 1.45
N TRP A 72 -9.51 -9.42 0.21
CA TRP A 72 -8.88 -8.15 -0.12
C TRP A 72 -9.31 -7.73 -1.53
N SER A 73 -9.94 -6.56 -1.67
CA SER A 73 -10.63 -6.18 -2.90
C SER A 73 -9.88 -5.17 -3.78
N LEU A 74 -8.76 -4.61 -3.31
CA LEU A 74 -8.03 -3.56 -4.01
C LEU A 74 -6.58 -3.97 -4.26
N PRO A 75 -6.08 -3.97 -5.50
CA PRO A 75 -4.68 -4.30 -5.76
C PRO A 75 -3.78 -3.17 -5.24
N ILE A 76 -2.82 -3.52 -4.36
CA ILE A 76 -1.83 -2.57 -3.82
C ILE A 76 -0.50 -2.80 -4.56
N THR A 77 -0.25 -2.02 -5.60
CA THR A 77 0.80 -2.31 -6.59
C THR A 77 1.78 -1.15 -6.76
N LEU A 78 3.04 -1.47 -7.10
CA LEU A 78 4.06 -0.49 -7.43
C LEU A 78 4.30 -0.47 -8.96
N PRO A 79 3.59 0.40 -9.70
CA PRO A 79 3.83 0.56 -11.13
C PRO A 79 5.10 1.35 -11.41
N VAL A 80 5.87 0.88 -12.39
CA VAL A 80 7.07 1.53 -12.92
C VAL A 80 7.04 1.51 -14.44
N THR A 81 7.83 2.38 -15.08
CA THR A 81 7.99 2.35 -16.54
C THR A 81 8.77 1.10 -16.96
N LYS A 82 8.65 0.71 -18.23
CA LYS A 82 9.37 -0.46 -18.76
C LYS A 82 10.89 -0.28 -18.69
N GLU A 83 11.36 0.94 -18.89
CA GLU A 83 12.77 1.30 -18.83
C GLU A 83 13.31 1.11 -17.41
N LYS A 84 12.58 1.61 -16.40
CA LYS A 84 12.95 1.42 -14.99
C LYS A 84 12.89 -0.05 -14.58
N ALA A 85 11.86 -0.78 -15.03
CA ALA A 85 11.74 -2.21 -14.78
C ALA A 85 12.88 -3.03 -15.40
N ALA A 86 13.50 -2.59 -16.50
CA ALA A 86 14.63 -3.29 -17.11
C ALA A 86 15.91 -3.21 -16.25
N GLU A 87 16.00 -2.25 -15.33
CA GLU A 87 17.12 -2.10 -14.40
C GLU A 87 16.96 -2.98 -13.15
N ILE A 88 15.76 -3.49 -12.90
CA ILE A 88 15.35 -4.17 -11.66
C ILE A 88 15.16 -5.65 -11.93
N HIS A 89 15.60 -6.48 -10.99
CA HIS A 89 15.56 -7.92 -11.06
C HIS A 89 15.08 -8.49 -9.72
N GLN A 90 14.51 -9.69 -9.77
CA GLN A 90 14.16 -10.45 -8.58
C GLN A 90 15.38 -10.63 -7.66
N GLY A 91 15.18 -10.42 -6.36
CA GLY A 91 16.22 -10.44 -5.33
C GLY A 91 16.95 -9.12 -5.13
N ASP A 92 16.72 -8.11 -5.98
CA ASP A 92 17.27 -6.77 -5.73
C ASP A 92 16.65 -6.14 -4.48
N ILE A 93 17.46 -5.35 -3.78
CA ILE A 93 16.98 -4.38 -2.79
C ILE A 93 17.00 -3.00 -3.45
N VAL A 94 15.84 -2.38 -3.55
CA VAL A 94 15.65 -1.12 -4.29
C VAL A 94 15.13 -0.04 -3.35
N ARG A 95 15.76 1.14 -3.38
CA ARG A 95 15.31 2.32 -2.62
C ARG A 95 14.00 2.85 -3.18
N LEU A 96 13.11 3.26 -2.29
CA LEU A 96 11.84 3.90 -2.61
C LEU A 96 11.91 5.36 -2.17
N SER A 97 11.94 6.27 -3.14
CA SER A 97 12.04 7.71 -2.91
C SER A 97 10.75 8.43 -3.25
N TYR A 98 10.51 9.55 -2.59
CA TYR A 98 9.42 10.46 -2.92
C TYR A 98 9.89 11.90 -2.72
N ASN A 99 9.72 12.75 -3.73
CA ASN A 99 10.20 14.13 -3.75
C ASN A 99 11.68 14.25 -3.36
N GLY A 100 12.52 13.32 -3.87
CA GLY A 100 13.96 13.30 -3.63
C GLY A 100 14.40 12.85 -2.24
N THR A 101 13.49 12.34 -1.41
CA THR A 101 13.81 11.73 -0.10
C THR A 101 13.54 10.24 -0.14
N VAL A 102 14.47 9.42 0.34
CA VAL A 102 14.27 7.97 0.51
C VAL A 102 13.44 7.71 1.75
N TYR A 103 12.32 7.00 1.58
CA TYR A 103 11.40 6.65 2.66
C TYR A 103 11.38 5.17 2.99
N GLY A 104 11.82 4.32 2.07
CA GLY A 104 11.88 2.89 2.32
C GLY A 104 12.70 2.14 1.31
N VAL A 105 12.66 0.82 1.42
CA VAL A 105 13.19 -0.13 0.45
C VAL A 105 12.15 -1.17 0.10
N ILE A 106 12.29 -1.77 -1.07
CA ILE A 106 11.60 -2.99 -1.47
C ILE A 106 12.62 -4.10 -1.74
N GLU A 107 12.36 -5.27 -1.16
CA GLU A 107 13.00 -6.53 -1.53
C GLU A 107 12.16 -7.14 -2.66
N VAL A 108 12.70 -7.12 -3.88
CA VAL A 108 11.93 -7.48 -5.08
C VAL A 108 11.70 -8.99 -5.13
N GLU A 109 10.44 -9.39 -5.03
CA GLU A 109 10.03 -10.79 -5.17
C GLU A 109 9.63 -11.09 -6.61
N ASP A 110 8.88 -10.20 -7.25
CA ASP A 110 8.31 -10.43 -8.58
C ASP A 110 8.36 -9.16 -9.46
N GLN A 111 8.40 -9.36 -10.77
CA GLN A 111 8.19 -8.32 -11.77
C GLN A 111 7.26 -8.85 -12.87
N TYR A 112 6.17 -8.12 -13.15
CA TYR A 112 5.15 -8.60 -14.08
C TYR A 112 4.41 -7.46 -14.80
N THR A 113 3.88 -7.76 -15.98
CA THR A 113 2.98 -6.86 -16.71
C THR A 113 1.53 -7.24 -16.41
N PRO A 114 0.74 -6.34 -15.79
CA PRO A 114 -0.68 -6.58 -15.50
C PRO A 114 -1.55 -6.49 -16.75
N ASP A 115 -2.72 -7.13 -16.69
CA ASP A 115 -3.83 -6.86 -17.61
C ASP A 115 -4.70 -5.74 -17.04
N LYS A 116 -4.36 -4.50 -17.40
CA LYS A 116 -5.05 -3.29 -16.91
C LYS A 116 -6.51 -3.23 -17.35
N GLU A 117 -6.89 -3.84 -18.47
CA GLU A 117 -8.30 -3.88 -18.91
C GLU A 117 -9.11 -4.79 -18.01
N LYS A 118 -8.57 -5.98 -17.71
CA LYS A 118 -9.17 -6.90 -16.73
C LYS A 118 -9.26 -6.28 -15.34
N GLU A 119 -8.23 -5.56 -14.90
CA GLU A 119 -8.26 -4.84 -13.63
C GLU A 119 -9.34 -3.75 -13.62
N ALA A 120 -9.46 -2.95 -14.68
CA ALA A 120 -10.48 -1.92 -14.82
C ALA A 120 -11.89 -2.50 -14.60
N VAL A 121 -12.23 -3.55 -15.34
CA VAL A 121 -13.55 -4.18 -15.26
C VAL A 121 -13.78 -4.86 -13.90
N ASN A 122 -12.80 -5.57 -13.36
CA ASN A 122 -13.03 -6.37 -12.16
C ASN A 122 -12.97 -5.55 -10.86
N VAL A 123 -12.12 -4.52 -10.81
CA VAL A 123 -11.92 -3.67 -9.63
C VAL A 123 -12.83 -2.45 -9.67
N TYR A 124 -12.83 -1.72 -10.79
CA TYR A 124 -13.60 -0.47 -10.93
C TYR A 124 -15.00 -0.68 -11.52
N LYS A 125 -15.34 -1.90 -11.94
CA LYS A 125 -16.65 -2.26 -12.53
C LYS A 125 -16.98 -1.55 -13.84
N THR A 126 -15.97 -0.97 -14.48
CA THR A 126 -16.08 -0.26 -15.76
C THR A 126 -14.72 -0.22 -16.46
N ASP A 127 -14.72 -0.22 -17.79
CA ASP A 127 -13.56 0.03 -18.64
C ASP A 127 -13.52 1.48 -19.19
N ASP A 128 -14.48 2.32 -18.79
CA ASP A 128 -14.56 3.71 -19.23
C ASP A 128 -13.32 4.50 -18.78
N ARG A 129 -12.54 4.96 -19.76
CA ARG A 129 -11.33 5.76 -19.55
C ARG A 129 -11.62 7.13 -18.92
N ASN A 130 -12.87 7.59 -18.91
CA ASN A 130 -13.28 8.80 -18.20
C ASN A 130 -13.49 8.56 -16.70
N HIS A 131 -13.65 7.31 -16.26
CA HIS A 131 -13.76 7.01 -14.83
C HIS A 131 -12.43 7.36 -14.12
N PRO A 132 -12.43 8.17 -13.05
CA PRO A 132 -11.20 8.67 -12.43
C PRO A 132 -10.21 7.57 -12.02
N GLY A 133 -10.71 6.44 -11.51
CA GLY A 133 -9.88 5.29 -11.12
C GLY A 133 -9.27 4.55 -12.32
N VAL A 134 -10.04 4.39 -13.40
CA VAL A 134 -9.57 3.72 -14.63
C VAL A 134 -8.56 4.62 -15.34
N LYS A 135 -8.84 5.93 -15.42
CA LYS A 135 -7.91 6.90 -15.97
C LYS A 135 -6.54 6.82 -15.30
N LYS A 136 -6.50 6.89 -13.96
CA LYS A 136 -5.25 6.78 -13.19
C LYS A 136 -4.53 5.45 -13.41
N LEU A 137 -5.26 4.33 -13.47
CA LEU A 137 -4.68 3.01 -13.74
C LEU A 137 -3.89 2.99 -15.05
N PHE A 138 -4.43 3.59 -16.11
CA PHE A 138 -3.79 3.63 -17.42
C PHE A 138 -2.73 4.71 -17.59
N GLU A 139 -2.74 5.76 -16.77
CA GLU A 139 -1.69 6.80 -16.75
C GLU A 139 -0.40 6.34 -16.06
N ARG A 140 -0.48 5.32 -15.19
CA ARG A 140 0.68 4.77 -14.44
C ARG A 140 1.46 3.77 -15.28
N GLY A 141 2.67 3.42 -14.82
CA GLY A 141 3.59 2.49 -15.47
C GLY A 141 2.99 1.12 -15.85
N ASP A 142 3.57 0.48 -16.85
CA ASP A 142 3.07 -0.78 -17.44
C ASP A 142 3.66 -2.05 -16.83
N THR A 143 4.60 -1.90 -15.91
CA THR A 143 5.21 -3.03 -15.21
C THR A 143 5.02 -2.83 -13.72
N TYR A 144 4.59 -3.86 -13.01
CA TYR A 144 4.43 -3.85 -11.57
C TYR A 144 5.60 -4.60 -10.92
N ILE A 145 6.13 -4.01 -9.85
CA ILE A 145 7.13 -4.63 -8.99
C ILE A 145 6.42 -5.09 -7.72
N GLY A 146 6.48 -6.39 -7.46
CA GLY A 146 5.96 -7.01 -6.25
C GLY A 146 7.09 -7.35 -5.30
N GLY A 147 6.86 -7.22 -4.00
CA GLY A 147 7.87 -7.52 -3.00
C GLY A 147 7.63 -6.86 -1.66
N LYS A 148 8.36 -7.34 -0.66
CA LYS A 148 8.25 -6.88 0.73
C LYS A 148 8.90 -5.52 0.88
N ILE A 149 8.25 -4.62 1.63
CA ILE A 149 8.76 -3.27 1.87
C ILE A 149 9.31 -3.15 3.28
N THR A 150 10.23 -2.21 3.47
CA THR A 150 10.64 -1.72 4.79
C THR A 150 10.64 -0.20 4.76
N LEU A 151 9.89 0.44 5.66
CA LEU A 151 9.88 1.88 5.82
C LEU A 151 11.06 2.30 6.69
N THR A 152 11.97 3.10 6.11
CA THR A 152 13.21 3.54 6.75
C THR A 152 13.14 4.98 7.25
N LYS A 153 12.10 5.72 6.86
CA LYS A 153 11.86 7.07 7.34
C LYS A 153 10.35 7.35 7.34
N ARG A 154 9.85 7.96 8.40
CA ARG A 154 8.45 8.41 8.48
C ARG A 154 8.28 9.78 7.84
N SER A 155 7.15 10.01 7.17
CA SER A 155 6.81 11.34 6.69
C SER A 155 6.43 12.27 7.84
N GLU A 156 6.67 13.57 7.66
CA GLU A 156 6.12 14.58 8.54
C GLU A 156 4.62 14.71 8.28
N LYS A 157 3.81 14.42 9.29
CA LYS A 157 2.36 14.51 9.16
C LYS A 157 1.90 15.95 9.34
N PRO A 158 1.00 16.48 8.49
CA PRO A 158 0.52 17.87 8.61
C PRO A 158 -0.17 18.15 9.96
N PHE A 159 -0.78 17.14 10.56
CA PHE A 159 -1.51 17.23 11.82
C PHE A 159 -1.12 16.07 12.75
N PRO A 160 0.09 16.10 13.34
CA PRO A 160 0.63 14.96 14.08
C PRO A 160 -0.23 14.61 15.30
N GLN A 161 -0.78 15.62 16.00
CA GLN A 161 -1.66 15.43 17.16
C GLN A 161 -3.00 14.75 16.85
N PHE A 162 -3.42 14.73 15.58
CA PHE A 162 -4.66 14.11 15.12
C PHE A 162 -4.44 12.86 14.27
N THR A 163 -3.18 12.46 14.07
CA THR A 163 -2.85 11.30 13.26
C THR A 163 -2.34 10.18 14.14
N TYR A 164 -3.13 9.11 14.22
CA TYR A 164 -2.81 7.93 15.01
C TYR A 164 -2.53 6.74 14.10
N GLU A 165 -1.52 5.96 14.44
CA GLU A 165 -1.26 4.67 13.80
C GLU A 165 -2.23 3.60 14.31
N PRO A 166 -2.41 2.49 13.57
CA PRO A 166 -3.32 1.42 13.99
C PRO A 166 -3.01 0.90 15.41
N GLU A 167 -1.73 0.80 15.79
CA GLU A 167 -1.34 0.38 17.12
C GLU A 167 -1.75 1.40 18.20
N GLU A 168 -1.49 2.69 17.96
CA GLU A 168 -1.80 3.78 18.89
C GLU A 168 -3.31 3.91 19.09
N THR A 169 -4.08 3.83 18.00
CA THR A 169 -5.55 3.85 18.04
C THR A 169 -6.09 2.71 18.90
N ARG A 170 -5.55 1.49 18.74
CA ARG A 170 -5.95 0.31 19.53
C ARG A 170 -5.59 0.46 21.00
N ARG A 171 -4.42 1.04 21.29
CA ARG A 171 -3.99 1.37 22.65
C ARG A 171 -4.96 2.38 23.28
N HIS A 172 -5.31 3.43 22.55
CA HIS A 172 -6.26 4.45 23.01
C HIS A 172 -7.64 3.86 23.33
N PHE A 173 -8.17 2.98 22.48
CA PHE A 173 -9.44 2.30 22.77
C PHE A 173 -9.35 1.43 24.03
N LYS A 174 -8.22 0.73 24.23
CA LYS A 174 -7.99 -0.10 25.41
C LYS A 174 -7.91 0.74 26.69
N ASP A 175 -7.15 1.84 26.65
CA ASP A 175 -6.92 2.71 27.81
C ASP A 175 -8.21 3.43 28.25
N ASN A 176 -9.07 3.80 27.29
CA ASN A 176 -10.39 4.37 27.56
C ASN A 176 -11.47 3.31 27.85
N GLY A 177 -11.15 2.02 27.83
CA GLY A 177 -12.10 0.93 28.08
C GLY A 177 -13.20 0.78 27.03
N TRP A 178 -13.02 1.33 25.83
CA TRP A 178 -14.00 1.30 24.75
C TRP A 178 -14.11 -0.09 24.13
N LYS A 179 -15.34 -0.63 24.08
CA LYS A 179 -15.60 -2.01 23.62
C LYS A 179 -16.18 -2.09 22.21
N LYS A 180 -16.81 -1.01 21.73
CA LYS A 180 -17.52 -0.94 20.45
C LYS A 180 -17.27 0.41 19.78
N PRO A 181 -16.04 0.68 19.28
CA PRO A 181 -15.76 1.90 18.54
C PRO A 181 -16.56 1.91 17.22
N LEU A 182 -17.15 3.05 16.88
CA LEU A 182 -17.75 3.30 15.57
C LEU A 182 -16.80 4.19 14.77
N LEU A 183 -16.39 3.73 13.60
CA LEU A 183 -15.55 4.51 12.67
C LEU A 183 -16.43 5.11 11.58
N VAL A 184 -16.24 6.40 11.33
CA VAL A 184 -16.90 7.14 10.25
C VAL A 184 -15.82 7.68 9.34
N SER A 185 -15.86 7.29 8.05
CA SER A 185 -14.99 7.85 7.02
C SER A 185 -15.72 9.00 6.33
N ASN A 186 -15.08 10.15 6.19
CA ASN A 186 -15.67 11.33 5.58
C ASN A 186 -14.60 12.18 4.88
N GLU A 187 -14.85 12.52 3.62
CA GLU A 187 -13.97 13.34 2.79
C GLU A 187 -14.50 14.78 2.61
N LYS A 188 -15.68 15.09 3.18
CA LYS A 188 -16.35 16.39 3.06
C LYS A 188 -16.62 17.00 4.45
N PRO A 189 -16.84 18.32 4.57
CA PRO A 189 -17.24 18.91 5.84
C PRO A 189 -18.54 18.28 6.38
N CYS A 190 -18.56 17.92 7.66
CA CYS A 190 -19.80 17.53 8.33
C CYS A 190 -20.73 18.74 8.38
N SER A 191 -21.84 18.68 7.64
CA SER A 191 -22.96 19.62 7.79
C SER A 191 -23.97 19.01 8.76
N SER A 192 -24.49 19.81 9.69
CA SER A 192 -25.58 19.36 10.56
C SER A 192 -26.84 19.16 9.72
N CYS A 193 -27.49 18.00 9.83
CA CYS A 193 -28.90 17.88 9.48
C CYS A 193 -29.66 18.83 10.42
N SER A 194 -30.20 19.91 9.85
CA SER A 194 -31.14 20.81 10.53
C SER A 194 -32.52 20.18 10.57
#